data_AF-A0A645J6U5-F1
#
_entry.id   AF-A0A645J6U5-F1
#
_cell.length_a   1.000
_cell.length_b   1.000
_cell.length_c   1.000
_cell.angle_alpha   90.00
_cell.angle_beta   90.00
_cell.angle_gamma   90.00
#
_symmetry.space_group_name_H-M   'P 1'
#
loop_
_entity.id
_entity.type
_entity.pdbx_description
1 polymer ?
#
loop_
_entity_poly.entity_id
_entity_poly.type
_entity_poly.pdbx_seq_one_letter_code
_entity_poly.pdbx_strand_id
1 'polypeptide(L)'
;MELPRGQRQHGHGELSEDGVPLPEAGLGGEEAMNDVPEIRKGSKCRVKVMDEAETEGEFLGYTMMGSENALVLRTRDGVARFMIMANISYLDLTDQAPEEEDRDAAGRRADIYYG
;
A
#
# COMPACT_ATOMS: atom_id res chain seq x y z
N MET A 1 -48.29 35.07 22.18
CA MET A 1 -46.92 34.75 21.72
C MET A 1 -46.01 35.06 22.88
N GLU A 2 -45.67 34.03 23.64
CA GLU A 2 -44.91 34.13 24.88
C GLU A 2 -43.50 33.60 24.61
N LEU A 3 -42.47 34.39 24.93
CA LEU A 3 -41.08 33.94 25.03
C LEU A 3 -40.73 33.87 26.52
N PRO A 4 -40.33 32.71 27.07
CA PRO A 4 -39.87 32.65 28.44
C PRO A 4 -38.37 32.96 28.56
N ARG A 5 -38.14 33.89 29.49
CA ARG A 5 -37.02 34.04 30.44
C ARG A 5 -36.03 32.88 30.53
N GLY A 6 -34.74 33.22 30.53
CA GLY A 6 -33.66 32.29 30.84
C GLY A 6 -33.42 32.06 32.34
N GLN A 7 -32.54 31.10 32.65
CA GLN A 7 -31.53 31.18 33.72
C GLN A 7 -30.71 29.90 33.80
N ARG A 8 -29.38 30.08 33.98
CA ARG A 8 -28.41 29.19 34.65
C ARG A 8 -28.12 27.86 33.91
N GLN A 9 -26.94 27.28 33.94
CA GLN A 9 -25.62 27.57 34.50
C GLN A 9 -24.73 26.42 33.97
N HIS A 10 -23.42 26.63 34.00
CA HIS A 10 -22.40 25.58 34.06
C HIS A 10 -22.22 24.66 32.86
N GLY A 11 -21.04 24.78 32.25
CA GLY A 11 -20.49 23.73 31.41
C GLY A 11 -20.39 22.44 32.20
N HIS A 12 -20.67 21.33 31.52
CA HIS A 12 -20.25 20.02 31.94
C HIS A 12 -19.95 19.26 30.65
N GLY A 13 -18.64 19.08 30.38
CA GLY A 13 -18.21 17.91 29.63
C GLY A 13 -18.72 16.69 30.37
N GLU A 14 -19.28 15.74 29.63
CA GLU A 14 -19.71 14.48 30.20
C GLU A 14 -18.46 13.78 30.78
N LEU A 15 -18.44 13.69 32.11
CA LEU A 15 -17.42 12.97 32.86
C LEU A 15 -18.00 11.58 33.15
N SER A 16 -17.25 10.53 32.83
CA SER A 16 -17.45 9.21 33.42
C SER A 16 -17.37 9.31 34.95
N GLU A 17 -17.96 8.37 35.69
CA GLU A 17 -18.00 8.39 37.17
C GLU A 17 -16.61 8.41 37.86
N ASP A 18 -15.52 8.26 37.09
CA ASP A 18 -14.12 8.36 37.54
C ASP A 18 -13.34 9.59 37.01
N GLY A 19 -14.00 10.56 36.36
CA GLY A 19 -13.37 11.86 36.04
C GLY A 19 -12.25 11.86 34.99
N VAL A 20 -12.11 10.80 34.19
CA VAL A 20 -11.15 10.75 33.08
C VAL A 20 -11.88 11.12 31.78
N PRO A 21 -11.37 12.09 30.98
CA PRO A 21 -11.96 12.39 29.68
C PRO A 21 -11.90 11.15 28.79
N LEU A 22 -13.03 10.80 28.16
CA LEU A 22 -13.07 9.79 27.11
C LEU A 22 -12.10 10.22 26.00
N PRO A 23 -11.21 9.34 25.52
CA PRO A 23 -10.37 9.67 24.39
C PRO A 23 -11.31 10.03 23.24
N GLU A 24 -11.07 11.21 22.66
CA GLU A 24 -11.73 11.60 21.41
C GLU A 24 -11.59 10.43 20.44
N ALA A 25 -12.68 10.11 19.73
CA ALA A 25 -12.65 9.16 18.64
C ALA A 25 -11.74 9.73 17.55
N GLY A 26 -10.44 9.60 17.76
CA GLY A 26 -9.43 9.72 16.75
C GLY A 26 -9.82 8.74 15.67
N LEU A 27 -9.86 9.25 14.44
CA LEU A 27 -9.92 8.46 13.22
C LEU A 27 -8.64 7.60 13.15
N GLY A 28 -8.52 6.63 14.04
CA GLY A 28 -7.54 5.55 14.02
C GLY A 28 -8.09 4.46 13.13
N GLY A 29 -8.17 4.77 11.84
CA GLY A 29 -8.74 3.90 10.82
C GLY A 29 -7.72 3.46 9.78
N GLU A 30 -6.42 3.42 10.09
CA GLU A 30 -5.38 3.06 9.11
C GLU A 30 -4.22 2.28 9.72
N GLU A 31 -4.46 1.26 10.55
CA GLU A 31 -3.37 0.37 11.00
C GLU A 31 -3.70 -1.13 10.89
N ALA A 32 -4.70 -1.50 10.07
CA ALA A 32 -5.12 -2.90 9.91
C ALA A 32 -5.17 -3.38 8.45
N MET A 33 -4.37 -2.80 7.56
CA MET A 33 -4.15 -3.31 6.21
C MET A 33 -2.67 -3.15 5.88
N ASN A 34 -1.86 -4.19 6.16
CA ASN A 34 -0.74 -4.65 5.31
C ASN A 34 0.17 -5.60 6.11
N ASP A 35 -0.36 -6.73 6.59
CA ASP A 35 0.48 -7.87 6.97
C ASP A 35 1.09 -8.58 5.74
N VAL A 36 0.78 -8.11 4.52
CA VAL A 36 1.37 -8.61 3.29
C VAL A 36 2.69 -7.88 3.04
N PRO A 37 3.83 -8.59 3.07
CA PRO A 37 5.11 -7.96 2.82
C PRO A 37 5.18 -7.43 1.38
N GLU A 38 5.61 -6.18 1.23
CA GLU A 38 5.92 -5.60 -0.09
C GLU A 38 7.07 -6.40 -0.74
N ILE A 39 6.93 -6.72 -2.03
CA ILE A 39 8.01 -7.35 -2.79
C ILE A 39 9.02 -6.27 -3.19
N ARG A 40 10.26 -6.41 -2.72
CA ARG A 40 11.32 -5.42 -3.02
C ARG A 40 11.95 -5.70 -4.37
N LYS A 41 12.33 -4.65 -5.10
CA LYS A 41 13.10 -4.81 -6.34
C LYS A 41 14.38 -5.61 -6.06
N GLY A 42 14.70 -6.56 -6.95
CA GLY A 42 15.80 -7.50 -6.75
C GLY A 42 15.40 -8.82 -6.07
N SER A 43 14.17 -8.94 -5.57
CA SER A 43 13.71 -10.17 -4.90
C SER A 43 13.50 -11.30 -5.90
N LYS A 44 13.82 -12.54 -5.52
CA LYS A 44 13.58 -13.70 -6.39
C LYS A 44 12.16 -14.20 -6.20
N CYS A 45 11.44 -14.24 -7.30
CA CYS A 45 10.05 -14.65 -7.35
C CYS A 45 9.90 -15.85 -8.28
N ARG A 46 8.90 -16.66 -7.97
CA ARG A 46 8.45 -17.76 -8.80
C ARG A 46 6.98 -17.55 -9.11
N VAL A 47 6.65 -17.44 -10.39
CA VAL A 47 5.33 -16.99 -10.84
C VAL A 47 4.75 -18.00 -11.80
N LYS A 48 3.48 -18.36 -11.58
CA LYS A 48 2.69 -19.18 -12.49
C LYS A 48 1.59 -18.33 -13.08
N VAL A 49 1.58 -18.23 -14.40
CA VAL A 49 0.46 -17.72 -15.18
C VAL A 49 -0.41 -18.89 -15.62
N MET A 50 -1.72 -18.68 -15.72
CA MET A 50 -2.68 -19.70 -16.16
C MET A 50 -2.22 -20.32 -17.48
N ASP A 51 -2.26 -21.65 -17.58
CA ASP A 51 -1.89 -22.44 -18.77
C ASP A 51 -0.43 -22.31 -19.27
N GLU A 52 0.42 -21.51 -18.62
CA GLU A 52 1.83 -21.33 -18.97
C GLU A 52 2.78 -22.10 -18.05
N ALA A 53 4.04 -22.30 -18.48
CA ALA A 53 5.07 -22.82 -17.59
C ALA A 53 5.37 -21.84 -16.44
N GLU A 54 5.79 -22.37 -15.30
CA GLU A 54 6.26 -21.55 -14.18
C GLU A 54 7.50 -20.75 -14.61
N THR A 55 7.55 -19.48 -14.21
CA THR A 55 8.65 -18.57 -14.51
C THR A 55 9.33 -18.16 -13.22
N GLU A 56 10.63 -18.40 -13.12
CA GLU A 56 11.48 -17.88 -12.05
C GLU A 56 12.26 -16.66 -12.53
N GLY A 57 12.38 -15.65 -11.69
CA GLY A 57 13.14 -14.46 -12.01
C GLY A 57 13.29 -13.49 -10.86
N GLU A 58 14.05 -12.45 -11.12
CA GLU A 58 14.23 -11.31 -10.23
C GLU A 58 13.15 -10.27 -10.47
N PHE A 59 12.46 -9.84 -9.42
CA PHE A 59 11.45 -8.81 -9.49
C PHE A 59 12.06 -7.45 -9.80
N LEU A 60 11.59 -6.83 -10.88
CA LEU A 60 12.05 -5.51 -11.31
C LEU A 60 11.11 -4.37 -10.92
N GLY A 61 9.85 -4.68 -10.60
CA GLY A 61 8.81 -3.70 -10.33
C GLY A 61 7.46 -4.06 -10.95
N TYR A 62 6.51 -3.15 -10.76
CA TYR A 62 5.22 -3.16 -11.44
C TYR A 62 5.21 -2.11 -12.55
N THR A 63 4.42 -2.33 -13.60
CA THR A 63 4.20 -1.36 -14.66
C THR A 63 2.81 -1.53 -15.28
N MET A 64 2.44 -0.62 -16.17
CA MET A 64 1.24 -0.72 -17.01
C MET A 64 1.61 -1.24 -18.40
N MET A 65 0.84 -2.19 -18.94
CA MET A 65 0.85 -2.57 -20.34
C MET A 65 -0.53 -2.30 -20.94
N GLY A 66 -0.64 -1.21 -21.72
CA GLY A 66 -1.95 -0.72 -22.16
C GLY A 66 -2.78 -0.28 -20.95
N SER A 67 -3.93 -0.93 -20.74
CA SER A 67 -4.82 -0.69 -19.61
C SER A 67 -4.65 -1.66 -18.44
N GLU A 68 -3.69 -2.59 -18.53
CA GLU A 68 -3.52 -3.67 -17.54
C GLU A 68 -2.26 -3.48 -16.69
N ASN A 69 -2.35 -3.85 -15.41
CA ASN A 69 -1.19 -3.93 -14.52
C ASN A 69 -0.36 -5.17 -14.83
N ALA A 70 0.96 -5.03 -14.86
CA ALA A 70 1.90 -6.10 -15.12
C ALA A 70 3.00 -6.16 -14.05
N LEU A 71 3.33 -7.39 -13.63
CA LEU A 71 4.54 -7.71 -12.88
C LEU A 71 5.71 -7.84 -13.86
N VAL A 72 6.85 -7.23 -13.55
CA VAL A 72 8.05 -7.35 -14.38
C VAL A 72 9.09 -8.21 -13.69
N LEU A 73 9.52 -9.29 -14.35
CA LEU A 73 10.59 -10.18 -13.89
C LEU A 73 11.75 -10.19 -14.87
N ARG A 74 12.99 -10.24 -14.38
CA ARG A 74 14.17 -10.61 -15.16
C ARG A 74 14.45 -12.09 -14.98
N THR A 75 14.37 -12.87 -16.06
CA THR A 75 14.72 -14.30 -16.03
C THR A 75 16.23 -14.49 -15.89
N ARG A 76 16.65 -15.74 -15.62
CA ARG A 76 18.07 -16.11 -15.52
C ARG A 76 18.86 -15.79 -16.79
N ASP A 77 18.20 -15.82 -17.96
CA ASP A 77 18.80 -15.50 -19.26
C ASP A 77 18.91 -13.98 -19.51
N GLY A 78 18.55 -13.15 -18.52
CA GLY A 78 18.59 -11.69 -18.62
C GLY A 78 17.41 -11.06 -19.36
N VAL A 79 16.40 -11.86 -19.75
CA VAL A 79 15.21 -11.37 -20.45
C VAL A 79 14.21 -10.78 -19.47
N ALA A 80 13.74 -9.56 -19.74
CA ALA A 80 12.62 -8.98 -19.02
C ALA A 80 11.29 -9.57 -19.54
N ARG A 81 10.51 -10.19 -18.66
CA ARG A 81 9.16 -10.67 -18.92
C ARG A 81 8.15 -9.80 -18.19
N PHE A 82 7.08 -9.49 -18.91
CA PHE A 82 5.96 -8.72 -18.39
C PHE A 82 4.78 -9.67 -18.26
N MET A 83 4.27 -9.82 -17.05
CA MET A 83 3.23 -10.78 -16.71
C MET A 83 2.00 -10.02 -16.24
N ILE A 84 0.93 -10.06 -17.02
CA ILE A 84 -0.34 -9.39 -16.69
C ILE A 84 -0.86 -9.97 -15.37
N MET A 85 -1.06 -9.12 -14.36
CA MET A 85 -1.36 -9.57 -13.00
C MET A 85 -2.68 -10.35 -12.92
N ALA A 86 -3.67 -9.98 -13.75
CA ALA A 86 -4.96 -10.67 -13.80
C ALA A 86 -4.84 -12.16 -14.22
N ASN A 87 -3.74 -12.54 -14.87
CA ASN A 87 -3.51 -13.91 -15.34
C ASN A 87 -2.59 -14.72 -14.41
N ILE A 88 -2.03 -14.08 -13.37
CA ILE A 88 -1.16 -14.74 -12.40
C ILE A 88 -2.02 -15.61 -11.48
N SER A 89 -1.75 -16.92 -11.48
CA SER A 89 -2.38 -17.88 -10.59
C SER A 89 -1.77 -17.85 -9.19
N TYR A 90 -0.44 -17.73 -9.10
CA TYR A 90 0.27 -17.49 -7.85
C TYR A 90 1.64 -16.85 -8.09
N LEU A 91 2.14 -16.22 -7.03
CA LEU A 91 3.50 -15.71 -6.90
C LEU A 91 4.06 -16.15 -5.56
N ASP A 92 5.15 -16.89 -5.60
CA ASP A 92 5.93 -17.21 -4.41
C ASP A 92 7.15 -16.28 -4.32
N LEU A 93 7.29 -15.61 -3.18
CA LEU A 93 8.50 -14.89 -2.83
C LEU A 93 9.51 -15.88 -2.24
N THR A 94 10.53 -16.22 -3.01
CA THR A 94 11.51 -17.25 -2.64
C THR A 94 12.73 -16.68 -1.92
N ASP A 95 13.05 -15.41 -2.17
CA ASP A 95 14.18 -14.69 -1.58
C ASP A 95 13.86 -13.20 -1.62
N GLN A 96 13.78 -12.55 -0.46
CA GLN A 96 13.47 -11.12 -0.35
C GLN A 96 14.77 -10.32 -0.46
N ALA A 97 14.80 -9.33 -1.33
CA ALA A 97 15.92 -8.41 -1.43
C ALA A 97 16.12 -7.66 -0.09
N PRO A 98 17.38 -7.29 0.25
CA PRO A 98 17.64 -6.47 1.41
C PRO A 98 16.86 -5.15 1.34
N GLU A 99 16.61 -4.56 2.50
CA GLU A 99 16.07 -3.20 2.56
C GLU A 99 17.08 -2.25 1.93
N GLU A 100 16.69 -1.53 0.88
CA GLU A 100 17.47 -0.40 0.41
C GLU A 100 17.35 0.72 1.45
N GLU A 101 18.49 1.22 1.95
CA GLU A 101 18.49 2.51 2.64
C GLU A 101 17.95 3.54 1.65
N ASP A 102 16.85 4.17 2.01
CA ASP A 102 16.06 5.10 1.19
C ASP A 102 16.89 6.37 0.90
N ARG A 103 17.83 6.29 -0.05
CA ARG A 103 18.79 7.37 -0.35
C ARG A 103 18.23 8.44 -1.29
N ASP A 104 17.03 8.27 -1.85
CA ASP A 104 16.54 9.11 -2.97
C ASP A 104 15.05 9.52 -2.89
N ALA A 105 14.51 9.76 -1.70
CA ALA A 105 13.17 10.36 -1.54
C ALA A 105 13.09 11.83 -2.05
N ALA A 106 14.23 12.50 -2.28
CA ALA A 106 14.28 13.90 -2.71
C ALA A 106 14.24 14.12 -4.24
N GLY A 107 14.37 13.07 -5.06
CA GLY A 107 14.60 13.20 -6.51
C GLY A 107 13.39 12.98 -7.43
N ARG A 108 12.27 12.45 -6.93
CA ARG A 108 11.10 12.06 -7.76
C ARG A 108 9.99 13.13 -7.79
N ARG A 109 10.34 14.37 -8.17
CA ARG A 109 9.39 15.29 -8.82
C ARG A 109 9.80 15.40 -10.27
N ALA A 110 9.39 14.43 -11.07
CA ALA A 110 9.47 14.54 -12.52
C ALA A 110 8.38 15.51 -12.96
N ASP A 111 8.79 16.70 -13.40
CA ASP A 111 7.93 17.71 -13.99
C ASP A 111 7.23 17.13 -15.23
N ILE A 112 5.91 16.96 -15.16
CA ILE A 112 5.10 16.60 -16.32
C ILE A 112 4.87 17.88 -17.13
N TYR A 113 5.55 18.01 -18.27
CA TYR A 113 5.34 19.09 -19.24
C TYR A 113 4.17 18.74 -20.17
N TYR A 114 3.10 19.53 -20.16
CA TYR A 114 2.11 19.54 -21.23
C TYR A 114 2.53 20.63 -22.24
N GLY A 115 3.00 20.20 -23.41
CA GLY A 115 3.26 21.08 -24.56
C GLY A 115 1.98 21.47 -25.29
#